data_AF-A0A257N9V3-F1
#
_entry.id   AF-A0A257N9V3-F1
#
_cell.length_a   1.000
_cell.length_b   1.000
_cell.length_c   1.000
_cell.angle_alpha   90.00
_cell.angle_beta   90.00
_cell.angle_gamma   90.00
#
_symmetry.space_group_name_H-M   'P 1'
#
loop_
_entity.id
_entity.type
_entity.pdbx_description
1 polymer ?
#
loop_
_entity_poly.entity_id
_entity_poly.type
_entity_poly.pdbx_seq_one_letter_code
_entity_poly.pdbx_strand_id
1 'polypeptide(L)'
;MKAKYGQQTIWLGNEKETVAEEALILYKTGRTNANDGGIDFVMKPLGRFFQVTETIDVNKYFLDIDKVQRFPVTFVVKSDETIEKIRATIRNQALTKYKIESVVDSYMTAVEEIINTQSLIDAFTEVLKSAKLQEVMNEIITQSKVEFNHSNDEL
;
A
#
# COMPACT_ATOMS: atom_id res chain seq x y z
N MET A 1 11.74 -4.65 21.24
CA MET A 1 11.10 -5.16 20.00
C MET A 1 11.93 -4.88 18.76
N LYS A 2 12.21 -3.62 18.38
CA LYS A 2 13.07 -3.31 17.20
C LYS A 2 14.40 -4.08 17.18
N ALA A 3 15.17 -4.04 18.27
CA ALA A 3 16.44 -4.76 18.38
C ALA A 3 16.29 -6.30 18.36
N LYS A 4 15.14 -6.84 18.80
CA LYS A 4 14.85 -8.27 18.79
C LYS A 4 14.57 -8.77 17.38
N TYR A 5 13.74 -8.04 16.63
CA TYR A 5 13.38 -8.43 15.26
C TYR A 5 14.45 -8.07 14.23
N GLY A 6 15.25 -7.03 14.47
CA GLY A 6 16.35 -6.65 13.57
C GLY A 6 17.49 -7.67 13.46
N GLN A 7 17.47 -8.74 14.27
CA GLN A 7 18.41 -9.87 14.17
C GLN A 7 17.82 -11.07 13.41
N GLN A 8 16.55 -10.97 13.00
CA GLN A 8 15.86 -12.01 12.27
C GLN A 8 15.85 -11.65 10.78
N THR A 9 16.02 -12.67 9.95
CA THR A 9 15.96 -12.58 8.50
C THR A 9 14.90 -13.52 7.97
N ILE A 10 14.41 -13.22 6.77
CA ILE A 10 13.52 -14.09 6.00
C ILE A 10 14.05 -14.21 4.58
N TRP A 11 13.71 -15.30 3.89
CA TRP A 11 14.03 -15.49 2.48
C TRP A 11 12.80 -15.18 1.63
N LEU A 12 12.93 -14.24 0.70
CA LEU A 12 11.86 -13.79 -0.20
C LEU A 12 12.29 -13.88 -1.65
N GLY A 13 11.44 -14.46 -2.49
CA GLY A 13 11.63 -14.52 -3.94
C GLY A 13 10.49 -15.29 -4.58
N ASN A 14 10.34 -15.12 -5.89
CA ASN A 14 9.28 -15.77 -6.66
C ASN A 14 9.62 -17.24 -6.95
N GLU A 15 10.92 -17.54 -7.08
CA GLU A 15 11.44 -18.86 -7.38
C GLU A 15 12.49 -19.24 -6.34
N LYS A 16 12.64 -20.54 -6.09
CA LYS A 16 13.56 -21.07 -5.08
C LYS A 16 15.00 -20.62 -5.32
N GLU A 17 15.38 -20.45 -6.59
CA GLU A 17 16.71 -20.08 -7.04
C GLU A 17 16.97 -18.57 -6.96
N THR A 18 15.92 -17.75 -6.83
CA THR A 18 16.00 -16.27 -6.81
C THR A 18 15.66 -15.67 -5.45
N VAL A 19 15.42 -16.50 -4.42
CA VAL A 19 15.15 -16.01 -3.06
C VAL A 19 16.36 -15.23 -2.50
N ALA A 20 16.08 -14.04 -1.98
CA ALA A 20 17.04 -13.19 -1.30
C ALA A 20 16.76 -13.18 0.20
N GLU A 21 17.83 -13.14 1.00
CA GLU A 21 17.71 -12.97 2.45
C GLU A 21 17.51 -11.48 2.77
N GLU A 22 16.43 -11.16 3.46
CA GLU A 22 16.08 -9.80 3.90
C GLU A 22 15.91 -9.73 5.42
N ALA A 23 16.47 -8.68 6.03
CA ALA A 23 16.32 -8.44 7.46
C ALA A 23 14.91 -7.91 7.81
N LEU A 24 14.36 -8.39 8.92
CA LEU A 24 13.10 -7.87 9.45
C LEU A 24 13.32 -6.48 10.06
N ILE A 25 12.57 -5.49 9.58
CA ILE A 25 12.66 -4.11 10.06
C ILE A 25 11.30 -3.69 10.62
N LEU A 26 11.26 -3.37 11.92
CA LEU A 26 10.06 -2.89 12.58
C LEU A 26 9.99 -1.35 12.50
N TYR A 27 9.08 -0.86 11.66
CA TYR A 27 8.78 0.56 11.46
C TYR A 27 7.68 1.02 12.42
N LYS A 28 7.79 2.25 12.90
CA LYS A 28 6.72 2.90 13.66
C LYS A 28 5.79 3.59 12.66
N THR A 29 4.49 3.41 12.78
CA THR A 29 3.48 3.87 11.81
C THR A 29 2.48 4.78 12.51
N GLY A 30 2.87 6.02 12.80
CA GLY A 30 1.96 7.01 13.38
C GLY A 30 2.15 7.24 14.88
N ARG A 31 1.23 8.03 15.44
CA ARG A 31 1.18 8.42 16.87
C ARG A 31 -0.10 7.86 17.47
N THR A 32 -0.23 6.55 17.49
CA THR A 32 -1.36 5.90 18.14
C THR A 32 -1.20 6.02 19.65
N ASN A 33 -2.30 6.38 20.33
CA ASN A 33 -2.37 6.29 21.78
C ASN A 33 -3.00 4.95 22.15
N ALA A 34 -2.80 4.45 23.37
CA ALA A 34 -3.31 3.14 23.79
C ALA A 34 -4.85 2.98 23.69
N ASN A 35 -5.56 4.10 23.50
CA ASN A 35 -7.01 4.18 23.38
C ASN A 35 -7.51 4.36 21.93
N ASP A 36 -6.62 4.61 20.97
CA ASP A 36 -6.95 4.70 19.55
C ASP A 36 -6.57 3.38 18.88
N GLY A 37 -7.53 2.70 18.26
CA GLY A 37 -7.36 1.39 17.60
C GLY A 37 -6.51 1.40 16.32
N GLY A 38 -5.56 2.33 16.17
CA GLY A 38 -4.67 2.41 15.03
C GLY A 38 -3.47 1.46 15.12
N ILE A 39 -2.63 1.47 14.08
CA ILE A 39 -1.50 0.55 13.95
C ILE A 39 -0.21 1.26 14.39
N ASP A 40 0.38 0.89 15.53
CA ASP A 40 1.61 1.52 16.01
C ASP A 40 2.88 1.12 15.25
N PHE A 41 2.95 -0.14 14.83
CA PHE A 41 4.14 -0.68 14.17
C PHE A 41 3.76 -1.65 13.04
N VAL A 42 4.55 -1.62 11.97
CA VAL A 42 4.50 -2.59 10.87
C VAL A 42 5.90 -3.15 10.63
N MET A 43 5.98 -4.40 10.22
CA MET A 43 7.25 -5.08 9.96
C MET A 43 7.47 -5.23 8.48
N LYS A 44 8.58 -4.72 7.94
CA LYS A 44 9.03 -5.07 6.59
C LYS A 44 9.90 -6.31 6.62
N PRO A 45 9.89 -7.10 5.53
CA PRO A 45 9.02 -6.97 4.34
C PRO A 45 7.63 -7.63 4.47
N LEU A 46 7.25 -8.09 5.67
CA LEU A 46 6.01 -8.85 5.91
C LEU A 46 4.71 -8.04 5.75
N GLY A 47 4.75 -6.73 6.04
CA GLY A 47 3.59 -5.84 6.02
C GLY A 47 3.77 -4.73 4.99
N ARG A 48 2.68 -4.43 4.29
CA ARG A 48 2.59 -3.37 3.29
C ARG A 48 1.30 -2.58 3.53
N PHE A 49 1.31 -1.29 3.21
CA PHE A 49 0.11 -0.47 3.21
C PHE A 49 -0.32 -0.15 1.80
N PHE A 50 -1.63 -0.28 1.56
CA PHE A 50 -2.28 0.07 0.31
C PHE A 50 -3.22 1.24 0.57
N GLN A 51 -3.08 2.30 -0.20
CA GLN A 51 -3.94 3.47 -0.15
C GLN A 51 -4.62 3.66 -1.50
N VAL A 52 -5.95 3.69 -1.51
CA VAL A 52 -6.73 3.94 -2.73
C VAL A 52 -7.01 5.44 -2.86
N THR A 53 -6.89 5.97 -4.08
CA THR A 53 -7.22 7.38 -4.39
C THR A 53 -7.78 7.54 -5.79
N GLU A 54 -8.72 8.46 -5.95
CA GLU A 54 -9.31 8.79 -7.25
C GLU A 54 -8.62 9.97 -7.97
N THR A 55 -7.75 10.69 -7.25
CA THR A 55 -7.14 11.94 -7.75
C THR A 55 -5.63 11.91 -7.57
N ILE A 56 -4.90 12.47 -8.52
CA ILE A 56 -3.45 12.70 -8.42
C ILE A 56 -3.22 14.08 -7.77
N ASP A 57 -3.48 14.16 -6.47
CA ASP A 57 -3.28 15.38 -5.65
C ASP A 57 -2.21 15.12 -4.60
N VAL A 58 -1.04 15.74 -4.76
CA VAL A 58 0.13 15.57 -3.88
C VAL A 58 -0.18 15.80 -2.40
N ASN A 59 -1.16 16.65 -2.08
CA ASN A 59 -1.53 16.92 -0.68
C ASN A 59 -2.08 15.67 0.00
N LYS A 60 -2.91 14.89 -0.70
CA LYS A 60 -3.50 13.66 -0.17
C LYS A 60 -2.43 12.58 0.02
N TYR A 61 -1.59 12.38 -1.00
CA TYR A 61 -0.50 11.39 -0.94
C TYR A 61 0.44 11.67 0.22
N PHE A 62 0.87 12.92 0.39
CA PHE A 62 1.82 13.28 1.44
C PHE A 62 1.16 13.21 2.83
N LEU A 63 -0.12 13.54 2.93
CA LEU A 63 -0.88 13.38 4.16
C LEU A 63 -1.00 11.90 4.55
N ASP A 64 -1.27 10.99 3.62
CA ASP A 64 -1.32 9.56 3.90
C ASP A 64 0.05 8.99 4.27
N ILE A 65 1.12 9.44 3.59
CA ILE A 65 2.51 9.11 3.95
C ILE A 65 2.84 9.60 5.36
N ASP A 66 2.44 10.82 5.73
CA ASP A 66 2.72 11.38 7.05
C ASP A 66 1.92 10.68 8.17
N LYS A 67 0.69 10.20 7.89
CA LYS A 67 -0.10 9.38 8.85
C LYS A 67 0.67 8.14 9.31
N VAL A 68 1.43 7.52 8.41
CA VAL A 68 2.22 6.31 8.69
C VAL A 68 3.70 6.60 8.95
N GLN A 69 4.05 7.82 9.34
CA GLN A 69 5.45 8.24 9.62
C GLN A 69 6.43 7.94 8.48
N ARG A 70 6.02 8.21 7.25
CA ARG A 70 6.82 7.99 6.03
C ARG A 70 7.22 6.53 5.80
N PHE A 71 6.44 5.60 6.35
CA PHE A 71 6.51 4.21 5.93
C PHE A 71 6.15 4.10 4.43
N PRO A 72 6.79 3.21 3.65
CA PRO A 72 6.47 3.02 2.24
C PRO A 72 5.00 2.60 2.02
N VAL A 73 4.30 3.26 1.12
CA VAL A 73 2.89 3.02 0.80
C VAL A 73 2.74 2.72 -0.68
N THR A 74 1.98 1.67 -1.00
CA THR A 74 1.49 1.39 -2.35
C THR A 74 0.22 2.21 -2.60
N PHE A 75 0.20 2.98 -3.68
CA PHE A 75 -0.97 3.76 -4.06
C PHE A 75 -1.72 3.09 -5.21
N VAL A 76 -2.99 2.78 -4.99
CA VAL A 76 -3.92 2.33 -6.02
C VAL A 76 -4.67 3.55 -6.53
N VAL A 77 -4.39 3.94 -7.78
CA VAL A 77 -4.84 5.20 -8.38
C VAL A 77 -5.86 4.89 -9.45
N LYS A 78 -7.08 5.39 -9.29
CA LYS A 78 -8.15 5.28 -10.29
C LYS A 78 -7.87 6.23 -11.46
N SER A 79 -6.99 5.81 -12.36
CA SER A 79 -6.53 6.60 -13.50
C SER A 79 -6.10 5.68 -14.64
N ASP A 80 -6.37 6.11 -15.87
CA ASP A 80 -5.93 5.44 -17.09
C ASP A 80 -4.56 5.98 -17.58
N GLU A 81 -3.98 6.92 -16.84
CA GLU A 81 -2.62 7.40 -17.11
C GLU A 81 -1.57 6.33 -16.78
N THR A 82 -0.44 6.36 -17.49
CA THR A 82 0.66 5.44 -17.20
C THR A 82 1.26 5.71 -15.81
N ILE A 83 1.83 4.67 -15.20
CA ILE A 83 2.46 4.76 -13.87
C ILE A 83 3.53 5.85 -13.84
N GLU A 84 4.32 5.98 -14.90
CA GLU A 84 5.38 6.99 -15.03
C GLU A 84 4.80 8.41 -15.05
N LYS A 85 3.69 8.60 -15.77
CA LYS A 85 3.01 9.90 -15.85
C LYS A 85 2.42 10.29 -14.50
N ILE A 86 1.80 9.33 -13.79
CA ILE A 86 1.28 9.55 -12.43
C ILE A 86 2.43 9.94 -11.50
N ARG A 87 3.53 9.17 -11.49
CA ARG A 87 4.71 9.42 -10.64
C ARG A 87 5.36 10.77 -10.94
N ALA A 88 5.50 11.12 -12.21
CA ALA A 88 6.03 12.42 -12.63
C ALA A 88 5.10 13.57 -12.20
N THR A 89 3.79 13.39 -12.32
CA THR A 89 2.79 14.38 -11.90
C THR A 89 2.85 14.64 -10.39
N ILE A 90 2.93 13.59 -9.57
CA ILE A 90 3.11 13.71 -8.11
C ILE A 90 4.39 14.48 -7.79
N ARG A 91 5.53 14.12 -8.41
CA ARG A 91 6.81 14.79 -8.18
C ARG A 91 6.75 16.28 -8.59
N ASN A 92 6.19 16.59 -9.75
CA ASN A 92 6.11 17.97 -10.25
C ASN A 92 5.23 18.86 -9.35
N GLN A 93 4.10 18.33 -8.87
CA GLN A 93 3.28 19.03 -7.88
C GLN A 93 4.04 19.23 -6.56
N ALA A 94 4.80 18.23 -6.11
CA ALA A 94 5.61 18.31 -4.90
C ALA A 94 6.72 19.37 -5.00
N LEU A 95 7.44 19.42 -6.13
CA LEU A 95 8.48 20.41 -6.39
C LEU A 95 7.92 21.84 -6.40
N THR A 96 6.76 22.01 -7.03
CA THR A 96 6.04 23.29 -7.05
C THR A 96 5.67 23.75 -5.64
N LYS A 97 5.28 22.81 -4.77
CA LYS A 97 4.84 23.09 -3.40
C LYS A 97 5.99 23.34 -2.42
N TYR A 98 6.97 22.45 -2.34
CA TYR A 98 7.99 22.48 -1.29
C TYR A 98 9.29 23.19 -1.69
N LYS A 99 9.57 23.33 -3.00
CA LYS A 99 10.78 23.95 -3.58
C LYS A 99 12.13 23.38 -3.13
N ILE A 100 12.14 22.43 -2.19
CA ILE A 100 13.32 21.77 -1.64
C ILE A 100 13.34 20.32 -2.13
N GLU A 101 14.31 20.00 -2.98
CA GLU A 101 14.44 18.68 -3.63
C GLU A 101 14.50 17.54 -2.62
N SER A 102 15.32 17.69 -1.57
CA SER A 102 15.52 16.63 -0.57
C SER A 102 14.25 16.27 0.22
N VAL A 103 13.35 17.24 0.40
CA VAL A 103 12.04 17.00 1.02
C VAL A 103 11.19 16.19 0.06
N VAL A 104 11.10 16.60 -1.21
CA VAL A 104 10.36 15.87 -2.24
C VAL A 104 10.88 14.45 -2.38
N ASP A 105 12.19 14.25 -2.45
CA ASP A 105 12.80 12.93 -2.54
C ASP A 105 12.41 12.04 -1.36
N SER A 106 12.44 12.56 -0.13
CA SER A 106 12.01 11.80 1.05
C SER A 106 10.57 11.30 0.95
N TYR A 107 9.65 12.09 0.37
CA TYR A 107 8.26 11.66 0.17
C TYR A 107 8.15 10.70 -1.03
N MET A 108 8.86 10.95 -2.12
CA MET A 108 8.84 10.09 -3.31
C MET A 108 9.45 8.70 -3.04
N THR A 109 10.40 8.59 -2.11
CA THR A 109 10.93 7.30 -1.62
C THR A 109 9.87 6.52 -0.82
N ALA A 110 8.94 7.21 -0.15
CA ALA A 110 7.84 6.57 0.57
C ALA A 110 6.69 6.10 -0.36
N VAL A 111 6.72 6.45 -1.65
CA VAL A 111 5.83 5.87 -2.66
C VAL A 111 6.46 4.55 -3.14
N GLU A 112 6.03 3.45 -2.51
CA GLU A 112 6.56 2.10 -2.75
C GLU A 112 6.22 1.61 -4.16
N GLU A 113 4.96 1.69 -4.53
CA GLU A 113 4.42 1.20 -5.78
C GLU A 113 3.20 2.07 -6.17
N ILE A 114 2.95 2.20 -7.47
CA ILE A 114 1.73 2.82 -8.00
C ILE A 114 1.05 1.78 -8.88
N ILE A 115 -0.21 1.49 -8.59
CA ILE A 115 -1.07 0.59 -9.35
C ILE A 115 -2.16 1.46 -9.98
N ASN A 116 -2.24 1.48 -11.31
CA ASN A 116 -3.28 2.23 -12.02
C ASN A 116 -4.45 1.32 -12.42
N THR A 117 -5.47 1.87 -13.10
CA THR A 117 -6.63 1.08 -13.55
C THR A 117 -6.21 -0.07 -14.47
N GLN A 118 -5.28 0.17 -15.40
CA GLN A 118 -4.82 -0.86 -16.33
C GLN A 118 -4.14 -2.02 -15.60
N SER A 119 -3.28 -1.75 -14.62
CA SER A 119 -2.64 -2.79 -13.80
C SER A 119 -3.65 -3.65 -13.04
N LEU A 120 -4.75 -3.06 -12.56
CA LEU A 120 -5.83 -3.82 -11.92
C LEU A 120 -6.56 -4.72 -12.93
N ILE A 121 -6.83 -4.22 -14.14
CA ILE A 121 -7.45 -5.01 -15.21
C ILE A 121 -6.57 -6.18 -15.60
N ASP A 122 -5.26 -5.95 -15.75
CA ASP A 122 -4.30 -6.98 -16.10
C ASP A 122 -4.22 -8.06 -15.01
N ALA A 123 -4.10 -7.65 -13.74
CA ALA A 123 -4.12 -8.57 -12.60
C ALA A 123 -5.44 -9.37 -12.52
N PHE A 124 -6.58 -8.72 -12.73
CA PHE A 124 -7.88 -9.39 -12.76
C PHE A 124 -7.97 -10.41 -13.91
N THR A 125 -7.41 -10.08 -15.07
CA THR A 125 -7.34 -10.98 -16.24
C THR A 125 -6.51 -12.23 -15.95
N GLU A 126 -5.43 -12.11 -15.19
CA GLU A 126 -4.64 -13.26 -14.72
C GLU A 126 -5.43 -14.13 -13.73
N VAL A 127 -6.16 -13.50 -12.80
CA VAL A 127 -7.00 -14.22 -11.85
C VAL A 127 -8.10 -15.01 -12.57
N LEU A 128 -8.71 -14.44 -13.61
CA LEU A 128 -9.70 -15.14 -14.46
C LEU A 128 -9.12 -16.41 -15.09
N LYS A 129 -7.87 -16.36 -15.57
CA LYS A 129 -7.17 -17.51 -16.15
C LYS A 129 -6.84 -18.59 -15.11
N SER A 130 -6.71 -18.21 -13.84
CA SER A 130 -6.36 -19.11 -12.73
C SER A 130 -7.55 -19.89 -12.13
N ALA A 131 -8.76 -19.76 -12.70
CA ALA A 131 -10.01 -20.35 -12.19
C ALA A 131 -10.40 -19.91 -10.76
N LYS A 132 -9.84 -18.81 -10.26
CA LYS A 132 -10.11 -18.24 -8.92
C LYS A 132 -11.20 -17.17 -8.90
N LEU A 133 -11.95 -16.98 -10.00
CA LEU A 133 -12.99 -15.95 -10.08
C LEU A 133 -14.04 -16.09 -8.97
N GLN A 134 -14.49 -17.32 -8.70
CA GLN A 134 -15.52 -17.54 -7.68
C GLN A 134 -15.04 -17.15 -6.28
N GLU A 135 -13.76 -17.35 -5.98
CA GLU A 135 -13.14 -16.96 -4.71
C GLU A 135 -13.19 -15.44 -4.53
N VAL A 136 -12.79 -14.68 -5.56
CA VAL A 136 -12.86 -13.21 -5.55
C VAL A 136 -14.29 -12.71 -5.38
N MET A 137 -15.26 -13.29 -6.11
CA MET A 137 -16.67 -12.88 -5.99
C MET A 137 -17.23 -13.16 -4.59
N ASN A 138 -16.89 -14.30 -4.00
CA ASN A 138 -17.32 -14.64 -2.65
C ASN A 138 -16.72 -13.69 -1.61
N GLU A 139 -15.46 -13.27 -1.80
CA GLU A 139 -14.80 -12.30 -0.94
C GLU A 139 -15.51 -10.93 -1.01
N ILE A 140 -15.80 -10.44 -2.22
CA ILE A 140 -16.53 -9.16 -2.42
C ILE A 140 -17.89 -9.20 -1.71
N ILE A 141 -18.64 -10.29 -1.84
CA ILE A 141 -19.93 -10.47 -1.17
C ILE A 141 -19.74 -10.45 0.35
N THR A 142 -18.75 -11.16 0.86
CA THR A 142 -18.47 -11.24 2.30
C THR A 142 -18.12 -9.87 2.87
N GLN A 143 -17.21 -9.14 2.21
CA GLN A 143 -16.82 -7.79 2.63
C GLN A 143 -18.00 -6.81 2.55
N SER A 144 -18.80 -6.87 1.47
CA SER A 144 -20.01 -6.05 1.34
C SER A 144 -20.99 -6.30 2.49
N LYS A 145 -21.21 -7.57 2.88
CA LYS A 145 -22.09 -7.91 4.01
C LYS A 145 -21.58 -7.32 5.33
N VAL A 146 -20.27 -7.37 5.56
CA VAL A 146 -19.64 -6.80 6.75
C VAL A 146 -19.77 -5.27 6.75
N GLU A 147 -19.47 -4.61 5.63
CA GLU A 147 -19.56 -3.15 5.50
C GLU A 147 -20.97 -2.61 5.72
N PHE A 148 -21.98 -3.32 5.23
CA PHE A 148 -23.39 -2.93 5.36
C PHE A 148 -24.10 -3.52 6.59
N ASN A 149 -23.39 -4.23 7.48
CA ASN A 149 -23.96 -4.95 8.63
C ASN A 149 -25.19 -5.82 8.25
N HIS A 150 -25.13 -6.49 7.10
CA HIS A 150 -26.10 -7.52 6.77
C HIS A 150 -25.79 -8.78 7.60
N SER A 151 -26.29 -8.81 8.84
CA SER A 151 -26.46 -10.09 9.52
C SER A 151 -27.49 -10.91 8.74
N ASN A 152 -27.24 -12.20 8.55
CA ASN A 152 -28.23 -13.16 8.08
C ASN A 152 -29.33 -13.36 9.15
N ASP A 153 -29.85 -12.28 9.74
CA ASP A 153 -31.04 -12.30 10.58
C ASP A 153 -32.26 -12.23 9.65
N GLU A 154 -32.42 -13.25 8.81
CA GLU A 154 -33.73 -13.61 8.29
C GLU A 154 -34.44 -14.40 9.40
N LEU A 155 -35.49 -13.77 9.94
CA LEU A 155 -36.50 -14.31 10.85
C LEU A 155 -37.04 -15.69 10.44
#